data_AF-A0A1Q7C2K6-F1
#
_entry.id   AF-A0A1Q7C2K6-F1
#
_cell.length_a   1.000
_cell.length_b   1.000
_cell.length_c   1.000
_cell.angle_alpha   90.00
_cell.angle_beta   90.00
_cell.angle_gamma   90.00
#
_symmetry.space_group_name_H-M   'P 1'
#
loop_
_entity.id
_entity.type
_entity.pdbx_description
1 polymer ?
#
loop_
_entity_poly.entity_id
_entity_poly.type
_entity_poly.pdbx_seq_one_letter_code
_entity_poly.pdbx_strand_id
1 'polypeptide(L)'
;MSGIAVCADVGSTYTKVAVVDLDAGTLVATAAHPTTVRTDVLDGLDAAVAAAGGTGHPLYVCSSAGGGLRLAVVGYERLVTARAGQQVGLTAGARVVHVAAGRLDGPGMAALRAARPDVLLLVGGTDGGDAETLLHNASRLAGGRLRVPVVVAGNADARAAAKAILADSGIPVSTADNVLPRIGVLNPGPARAAIRQVFLRHVIGGKRLSRGTRFASLVRGATPDVVLTGVELLADQTGTDLVVLDIGGATTDVYSVLTPAGEQAPVAGTLWRTRTVEGDLGVRWSATGVIEAALAEGLLDPAQAAPLAAAARRRAADPDLLPGDEAERQVDARLAELAATVALRRHGRQRDLRDVRLVIGSGGVLRHGSADRVLAAPLSDHAGGWPLPRAAIAVVDRDYVLAPAGLLAPEYPDAALALLRSRLPNVPAISQ
;
A
#
# COMPACT_ATOMS: atom_id res chain seq x y z
N MET A 1 28.12 -9.12 -24.49
CA MET A 1 27.45 -9.64 -23.28
C MET A 1 26.07 -9.04 -23.31
N SER A 2 25.04 -9.86 -23.46
CA SER A 2 23.66 -9.38 -23.39
C SER A 2 23.42 -8.73 -22.03
N GLY A 3 22.71 -7.62 -22.00
CA GLY A 3 22.42 -6.93 -20.75
C GLY A 3 21.45 -7.77 -19.93
N ILE A 4 21.87 -8.33 -18.78
CA ILE A 4 20.95 -8.98 -17.84
C ILE A 4 20.74 -8.04 -16.65
N ALA A 5 19.50 -7.89 -16.19
CA ALA A 5 19.16 -7.20 -14.96
C ALA A 5 18.39 -8.11 -14.00
N VAL A 6 18.60 -7.90 -12.70
CA VAL A 6 17.89 -8.58 -11.62
C VAL A 6 16.98 -7.57 -10.94
N CYS A 7 15.68 -7.83 -10.97
CA CYS A 7 14.67 -7.02 -10.32
C CYS A 7 14.15 -7.75 -9.09
N ALA A 8 14.18 -7.09 -7.93
CA ALA A 8 13.73 -7.67 -6.67
C ALA A 8 12.68 -6.80 -5.98
N ASP A 9 11.57 -7.42 -5.60
CA ASP A 9 10.56 -6.86 -4.70
C ASP A 9 10.67 -7.55 -3.34
N VAL A 10 11.17 -6.83 -2.34
CA VAL A 10 11.21 -7.30 -0.95
C VAL A 10 9.85 -7.00 -0.30
N GLY A 11 8.92 -7.93 -0.46
CA GLY A 11 7.54 -7.82 0.00
C GLY A 11 7.35 -8.13 1.49
N SER A 12 6.13 -7.93 2.02
CA SER A 12 5.80 -8.17 3.43
C SER A 12 5.73 -9.66 3.83
N THR A 13 5.65 -10.57 2.85
CA THR A 13 5.55 -12.03 3.07
C THR A 13 6.59 -12.78 2.23
N TYR A 14 6.78 -12.38 0.98
CA TYR A 14 7.78 -12.95 0.08
C TYR A 14 8.63 -11.88 -0.58
N THR A 15 9.94 -12.14 -0.64
CA THR A 15 10.86 -11.51 -1.57
C THR A 15 10.75 -12.21 -2.91
N LYS A 16 10.46 -11.46 -3.97
CA LYS A 16 10.31 -11.98 -5.34
C LYS A 16 11.41 -11.41 -6.22
N VAL A 17 12.01 -12.25 -7.04
CA VAL A 17 13.10 -11.87 -7.96
C VAL A 17 12.73 -12.30 -9.38
N ALA A 18 12.99 -11.40 -10.32
CA ALA A 18 12.91 -11.64 -11.76
C ALA A 18 14.25 -11.29 -12.41
N VAL A 19 14.76 -12.19 -13.24
CA VAL A 19 15.93 -11.97 -14.10
C VAL A 19 15.42 -11.66 -15.50
N VAL A 20 15.84 -10.52 -16.05
CA VAL A 20 15.34 -9.98 -17.32
C VAL A 20 16.50 -9.79 -18.28
N ASP A 21 16.33 -10.28 -19.50
CA ASP A 21 17.18 -9.93 -20.64
C ASP A 21 16.77 -8.54 -21.13
N LEU A 22 17.67 -7.58 -21.04
CA LEU A 22 17.45 -6.17 -21.38
C LEU A 22 17.46 -5.93 -22.90
N ASP A 23 18.10 -6.80 -23.68
CA ASP A 23 18.15 -6.64 -25.14
C ASP A 23 16.86 -7.16 -25.77
N ALA A 24 16.39 -8.34 -25.31
CA ALA A 24 15.15 -8.94 -25.77
C ALA A 24 13.91 -8.43 -25.02
N GLY A 25 14.08 -7.86 -23.82
CA GLY A 25 13.00 -7.52 -22.91
C GLY A 25 12.19 -8.75 -22.50
N THR A 26 12.86 -9.85 -22.17
CA THR A 26 12.19 -11.12 -21.83
C THR A 26 12.54 -11.61 -20.44
N LEU A 27 11.58 -12.25 -19.80
CA LEU A 27 11.77 -12.88 -18.50
C LEU A 27 12.58 -14.18 -18.66
N VAL A 28 13.78 -14.21 -18.10
CA VAL A 28 14.72 -15.34 -18.14
C VAL A 28 14.40 -16.34 -17.03
N ALA A 29 14.26 -15.84 -15.80
CA ALA A 29 14.03 -16.66 -14.62
C ALA A 29 13.29 -15.88 -13.54
N THR A 30 12.58 -16.60 -12.66
CA THR A 30 12.03 -16.03 -11.42
C THR A 30 12.37 -16.92 -10.25
N ALA A 31 12.46 -16.32 -9.07
CA ALA A 31 12.51 -17.04 -7.81
C ALA A 31 11.76 -16.24 -6.73
N ALA A 32 11.38 -16.93 -5.67
CA ALA A 32 10.80 -16.30 -4.50
C ALA A 32 11.36 -16.95 -3.23
N HIS A 33 11.47 -16.16 -2.17
CA HIS A 33 11.88 -16.61 -0.85
C HIS A 33 10.99 -15.96 0.20
N PRO A 34 10.57 -16.66 1.27
CA PRO A 34 9.90 -16.03 2.40
C PRO A 34 10.71 -14.83 2.92
N THR A 35 10.06 -13.68 3.15
CA THR A 35 10.79 -12.49 3.58
C THR A 35 11.33 -12.68 4.99
N THR A 36 12.64 -12.50 5.16
CA THR A 36 13.36 -12.72 6.43
C THR A 36 13.28 -11.54 7.39
N VAL A 37 12.08 -10.96 7.57
CA VAL A 37 11.86 -9.77 8.43
C VAL A 37 12.20 -9.99 9.91
N ARG A 38 12.24 -11.25 10.37
CA ARG A 38 12.59 -11.60 11.76
C ARG A 38 14.10 -11.70 11.99
N THR A 39 14.90 -11.81 10.93
CA THR A 39 16.36 -11.90 10.99
C THR A 39 16.99 -10.70 10.27
N ASP A 40 17.32 -10.84 8.99
CA ASP A 40 17.79 -9.77 8.11
C ASP A 40 17.18 -9.98 6.72
N VAL A 41 16.51 -8.97 6.17
CA VAL A 41 15.86 -9.07 4.84
C VAL A 41 16.85 -9.33 3.71
N LEU A 42 18.14 -9.02 3.90
CA LEU A 42 19.18 -9.33 2.93
C LEU A 42 19.39 -10.83 2.76
N ASP A 43 19.18 -11.65 3.80
CA ASP A 43 19.34 -13.10 3.69
C ASP A 43 18.35 -13.68 2.67
N GLY A 44 17.07 -13.29 2.76
CA GLY A 44 16.03 -13.72 1.83
C GLY A 44 16.20 -13.10 0.43
N LEU A 45 16.70 -11.87 0.34
CA LEU A 45 17.03 -11.24 -0.94
C LEU A 45 18.16 -11.99 -1.67
N ASP A 46 19.28 -12.20 -0.99
CA ASP A 46 20.46 -12.85 -1.57
C ASP A 46 20.14 -14.32 -1.93
N ALA A 47 19.35 -15.03 -1.13
CA ALA A 47 18.86 -16.37 -1.44
C ALA A 47 17.96 -16.40 -2.69
N ALA A 48 17.01 -15.46 -2.82
CA ALA A 48 16.14 -15.37 -3.99
C ALA A 48 16.93 -14.99 -5.27
N VAL A 49 17.90 -14.08 -5.16
CA VAL A 49 18.79 -13.71 -6.28
C VAL A 49 19.62 -14.90 -6.74
N ALA A 50 20.21 -15.65 -5.80
CA ALA A 50 20.98 -16.85 -6.13
C ALA A 50 20.09 -17.93 -6.77
N ALA A 51 18.89 -18.18 -6.24
CA ALA A 51 17.95 -19.16 -6.77
C ALA A 51 17.47 -18.83 -8.19
N ALA A 52 17.35 -17.53 -8.53
CA ALA A 52 17.01 -17.09 -9.87
C ALA A 52 18.21 -17.10 -10.85
N GLY A 53 19.43 -17.40 -10.39
CA GLY A 53 20.64 -17.32 -11.20
C GLY A 53 21.12 -15.89 -11.48
N GLY A 54 20.70 -14.91 -10.67
CA GLY A 54 20.99 -13.49 -10.86
C GLY A 54 22.29 -13.00 -10.22
N THR A 55 23.05 -13.85 -9.52
CA THR A 55 24.26 -13.44 -8.79
C THR A 55 25.29 -12.80 -9.72
N GLY A 56 25.78 -11.61 -9.36
CA GLY A 56 26.80 -10.88 -10.12
C GLY A 56 26.25 -9.94 -11.20
N HIS A 57 24.93 -9.93 -11.44
CA HIS A 57 24.28 -9.00 -12.36
C HIS A 57 23.77 -7.73 -11.65
N PRO A 58 23.54 -6.61 -12.39
CA PRO A 58 22.92 -5.40 -11.85
C PRO A 58 21.60 -5.69 -11.12
N LEU A 59 21.49 -5.20 -9.87
CA LEU A 59 20.36 -5.46 -8.98
C LEU A 59 19.53 -4.18 -8.74
N TYR A 60 18.24 -4.27 -9.02
CA TYR A 60 17.24 -3.22 -8.88
C TYR A 60 16.26 -3.67 -7.80
N VAL A 61 16.14 -2.93 -6.69
CA VAL A 61 15.34 -3.36 -5.53
C VAL A 61 14.23 -2.36 -5.23
N CYS A 62 13.01 -2.83 -5.03
CA CYS A 62 11.95 -2.11 -4.34
C CYS A 62 11.55 -2.87 -3.07
N SER A 63 10.86 -2.19 -2.16
CA SER A 63 10.46 -2.81 -0.90
C SER A 63 9.12 -2.32 -0.37
N SER A 64 8.39 -3.26 0.21
CA SER A 64 7.21 -3.06 1.06
C SER A 64 7.31 -3.88 2.36
N ALA A 65 8.49 -4.42 2.67
CA ALA A 65 8.75 -5.21 3.86
C ALA A 65 8.64 -4.41 5.17
N GLY A 66 8.40 -5.12 6.27
CA GLY A 66 8.15 -4.57 7.61
C GLY A 66 6.74 -4.78 8.15
N GLY A 67 5.89 -5.49 7.40
CA GLY A 67 4.45 -5.51 7.65
C GLY A 67 3.83 -4.16 7.29
N GLY A 68 2.50 -4.10 7.13
CA GLY A 68 1.83 -2.81 6.88
C GLY A 68 2.19 -1.81 7.97
N LEU A 69 2.56 -0.57 7.58
CA LEU A 69 3.03 0.47 8.50
C LEU A 69 2.06 0.62 9.69
N ARG A 70 2.53 0.41 10.92
CA ARG A 70 1.66 0.57 12.11
C ARG A 70 1.57 2.05 12.47
N LEU A 71 0.44 2.68 12.14
CA LEU A 71 0.22 4.10 12.41
C LEU A 71 -0.64 4.31 13.65
N ALA A 72 -0.19 5.19 14.54
CA ALA A 72 -1.07 5.79 15.55
C ALA A 72 -1.55 7.16 15.07
N VAL A 73 -2.82 7.48 15.29
CA VAL A 73 -3.39 8.80 15.00
C VAL A 73 -3.80 9.47 16.30
N VAL A 74 -3.37 10.69 16.51
CA VAL A 74 -3.80 11.54 17.62
C VAL A 74 -4.44 12.78 17.02
N GLY A 75 -5.76 12.94 17.21
CA GLY A 75 -6.54 14.07 16.71
C GLY A 75 -7.02 15.02 17.80
N TYR A 76 -7.66 16.11 17.38
CA TYR A 76 -8.34 17.04 18.29
C TYR A 76 -9.72 16.51 18.70
N GLU A 77 -10.53 16.07 17.75
CA GLU A 77 -11.85 15.51 17.99
C GLU A 77 -12.01 14.17 17.26
N ARG A 78 -12.56 13.17 17.94
CA ARG A 78 -12.75 11.79 17.51
C ARG A 78 -13.51 11.69 16.21
N LEU A 79 -14.67 12.35 16.10
CA LEU A 79 -15.54 12.20 14.93
C LEU A 79 -15.10 13.04 13.73
N VAL A 80 -14.15 13.96 13.93
CA VAL A 80 -13.76 14.95 12.92
C VAL A 80 -12.29 14.75 12.52
N THR A 81 -11.36 15.29 13.29
CA THR A 81 -9.94 15.32 12.91
C THR A 81 -9.24 13.98 13.12
N ALA A 82 -9.58 13.23 14.17
CA ALA A 82 -9.01 11.90 14.39
C ALA A 82 -9.51 10.91 13.33
N ARG A 83 -10.81 10.96 12.98
CA ARG A 83 -11.38 10.17 11.87
C ARG A 83 -10.75 10.54 10.52
N ALA A 84 -10.55 11.82 10.25
CA ALA A 84 -9.85 12.28 9.05
C ALA A 84 -8.41 11.75 8.99
N GLY A 85 -7.68 11.83 10.11
CA GLY A 85 -6.32 11.27 10.23
C GLY A 85 -6.29 9.75 10.06
N GLN A 86 -7.28 9.03 10.60
CA GLN A 86 -7.43 7.58 10.40
C GLN A 86 -7.62 7.24 8.91
N GLN A 87 -8.51 7.96 8.21
CA GLN A 87 -8.74 7.75 6.78
C GLN A 87 -7.48 8.02 5.95
N VAL A 88 -6.75 9.09 6.28
CA VAL A 88 -5.45 9.42 5.67
C VAL A 88 -4.45 8.29 5.88
N GLY A 89 -4.37 7.75 7.10
CA GLY A 89 -3.48 6.63 7.44
C GLY A 89 -3.79 5.38 6.62
N LEU A 90 -5.06 4.97 6.60
CA LEU A 90 -5.51 3.79 5.86
C LEU A 90 -5.14 3.88 4.38
N THR A 91 -5.47 5.01 3.75
CA THR A 91 -5.20 5.27 2.32
C THR A 91 -3.74 5.62 2.00
N ALA A 92 -2.88 5.77 3.03
CA ALA A 92 -1.43 5.81 2.90
C ALA A 92 -0.80 4.41 2.89
N GLY A 93 -1.59 3.34 2.98
CA GLY A 93 -1.12 1.97 3.15
C GLY A 93 -0.75 1.60 4.57
N ALA A 94 -1.17 2.39 5.56
CA ALA A 94 -0.87 2.14 6.95
C ALA A 94 -1.99 1.36 7.63
N ARG A 95 -1.62 0.42 8.49
CA ARG A 95 -2.53 -0.18 9.46
C ARG A 95 -2.66 0.77 10.64
N VAL A 96 -3.85 1.35 10.85
CA VAL A 96 -4.09 2.24 11.99
C VAL A 96 -4.28 1.40 13.26
N VAL A 97 -3.27 1.36 14.13
CA VAL A 97 -3.25 0.53 15.34
C VAL A 97 -3.75 1.26 16.59
N HIS A 98 -3.90 2.57 16.52
CA HIS A 98 -4.39 3.39 17.63
C HIS A 98 -5.01 4.70 17.14
N VAL A 99 -6.13 5.10 17.73
CA VAL A 99 -6.77 6.40 17.48
C VAL A 99 -7.16 7.06 18.80
N ALA A 100 -6.49 8.17 19.11
CA ALA A 100 -6.80 9.05 20.22
C ALA A 100 -7.38 10.38 19.73
N ALA A 101 -8.15 11.04 20.58
CA ALA A 101 -8.69 12.37 20.35
C ALA A 101 -8.65 13.18 21.65
N GLY A 102 -8.62 14.50 21.51
CA GLY A 102 -8.52 15.44 22.62
C GLY A 102 -7.11 15.54 23.19
N ARG A 103 -7.03 16.10 24.40
CA ARG A 103 -5.77 16.24 25.15
C ARG A 103 -5.34 14.88 25.68
N LEU A 104 -4.16 14.41 25.25
CA LEU A 104 -3.54 13.18 25.74
C LEU A 104 -3.27 13.29 27.25
N ASP A 105 -3.77 12.30 27.98
CA ASP A 105 -3.58 12.12 29.41
C ASP A 105 -2.69 10.89 29.70
N GLY A 106 -2.53 10.54 30.98
CA GLY A 106 -1.70 9.40 31.39
C GLY A 106 -2.17 8.07 30.77
N PRO A 107 -3.45 7.71 30.95
CA PRO A 107 -4.06 6.54 30.31
C PRO A 107 -3.94 6.53 28.78
N GLY A 108 -4.21 7.65 28.11
CA GLY A 108 -4.07 7.77 26.65
C GLY A 108 -2.65 7.53 26.18
N MET A 109 -1.65 8.05 26.90
CA MET A 109 -0.24 7.76 26.63
C MET A 109 0.13 6.30 26.87
N ALA A 110 -0.46 5.64 27.87
CA ALA A 110 -0.23 4.22 28.12
C ALA A 110 -0.82 3.35 26.98
N ALA A 111 -2.06 3.64 26.56
CA ALA A 111 -2.71 2.95 25.45
C ALA A 111 -1.95 3.13 24.13
N LEU A 112 -1.48 4.34 23.84
CA LEU A 112 -0.65 4.64 22.67
C LEU A 112 0.64 3.80 22.64
N ARG A 113 1.34 3.67 23.78
CA ARG A 113 2.54 2.84 23.87
C ARG A 113 2.23 1.35 23.72
N ALA A 114 1.16 0.88 24.34
CA ALA A 114 0.72 -0.52 24.24
C ALA A 114 0.42 -0.93 22.80
N ALA A 115 -0.08 0.00 21.98
CA ALA A 115 -0.32 -0.22 20.56
C ALA A 115 0.95 -0.34 19.70
N ARG A 116 2.15 -0.06 20.23
CA ARG A 116 3.45 -0.19 19.55
C ARG A 116 3.42 0.34 18.10
N PRO A 117 3.13 1.63 17.87
CA PRO A 117 3.16 2.19 16.53
C PRO A 117 4.60 2.28 16.00
N ASP A 118 4.74 2.25 14.68
CA ASP A 118 5.99 2.56 13.97
C ASP A 118 6.11 4.06 13.69
N VAL A 119 4.97 4.71 13.43
CA VAL A 119 4.85 6.14 13.13
C VAL A 119 3.62 6.69 13.85
N LEU A 120 3.69 7.96 14.25
CA LEU A 120 2.54 8.69 14.79
C LEU A 120 2.16 9.84 13.85
N LEU A 121 0.88 9.93 13.52
CA LEU A 121 0.27 11.07 12.84
C LEU A 121 -0.42 11.96 13.88
N LEU A 122 0.10 13.16 14.07
CA LEU A 122 -0.47 14.18 14.94
C LEU A 122 -1.26 15.17 14.08
N VAL A 123 -2.58 15.14 14.24
CA VAL A 123 -3.55 16.00 13.53
C VAL A 123 -4.41 16.73 14.56
N GLY A 124 -5.23 17.68 14.11
CA GLY A 124 -6.12 18.41 14.99
C GLY A 124 -6.00 19.92 14.83
N GLY A 125 -7.09 20.60 15.17
CA GLY A 125 -7.31 22.01 14.83
C GLY A 125 -7.51 22.20 13.32
N THR A 126 -8.49 23.01 12.94
CA THR A 126 -8.50 23.63 11.61
C THR A 126 -7.43 24.70 11.56
N ASP A 127 -7.07 25.17 10.37
CA ASP A 127 -6.16 26.32 10.25
C ASP A 127 -6.86 27.57 10.79
N GLY A 128 -6.16 28.34 11.64
CA GLY A 128 -6.75 29.42 12.43
C GLY A 128 -7.69 28.98 13.57
N GLY A 129 -7.82 27.68 13.80
CA GLY A 129 -8.66 27.10 14.85
C GLY A 129 -7.89 26.77 16.14
N ASP A 130 -8.29 25.68 16.82
CA ASP A 130 -7.62 25.24 18.05
C ASP A 130 -6.13 24.93 17.80
N ALA A 131 -5.26 25.61 18.53
CA ALA A 131 -3.82 25.37 18.57
C ALA A 131 -3.40 24.65 19.86
N GLU A 132 -4.16 24.81 20.94
CA GLU A 132 -3.76 24.39 22.28
C GLU A 132 -3.65 22.87 22.40
N THR A 133 -4.61 22.13 21.83
CA THR A 133 -4.60 20.67 21.92
C THR A 133 -3.44 20.06 21.15
N LEU A 134 -3.11 20.62 19.98
CA LEU A 134 -1.98 20.16 19.17
C LEU A 134 -0.66 20.34 19.93
N LEU A 135 -0.45 21.51 20.53
CA LEU A 135 0.76 21.82 21.31
C LEU A 135 0.84 21.05 22.62
N HIS A 136 -0.30 20.88 23.31
CA HIS A 136 -0.39 20.01 24.50
C HIS A 136 0.02 18.59 24.15
N ASN A 137 -0.53 18.02 23.07
CA ASN A 137 -0.22 16.66 22.66
C ASN A 137 1.24 16.51 22.23
N ALA A 138 1.80 17.48 21.47
CA ALA A 138 3.22 17.51 21.14
C ALA A 138 4.10 17.48 22.41
N SER A 139 3.76 18.29 23.42
CA SER A 139 4.49 18.33 24.69
C SER A 139 4.39 17.02 25.48
N ARG A 140 3.21 16.39 25.50
CA ARG A 140 3.00 15.09 26.15
C ARG A 140 3.78 13.97 25.48
N LEU A 141 3.87 13.99 24.15
CA LEU A 141 4.65 13.03 23.37
C LEU A 141 6.16 13.21 23.63
N ALA A 142 6.64 14.45 23.61
CA ALA A 142 8.03 14.81 23.91
C ALA A 142 8.46 14.34 25.32
N GLY A 143 7.66 14.64 26.35
CA GLY A 143 7.92 14.17 27.71
C GLY A 143 7.69 12.66 27.91
N GLY A 144 6.95 12.03 27.01
CA GLY A 144 6.52 10.63 27.11
C GLY A 144 7.56 9.58 26.71
N ARG A 145 8.76 9.98 26.28
CA ARG A 145 9.83 9.08 25.80
C ARG A 145 9.38 8.15 24.65
N LEU A 146 8.35 8.53 23.90
CA LEU A 146 7.93 7.78 22.71
C LEU A 146 8.92 8.10 21.58
N ARG A 147 9.78 7.15 21.21
CA ARG A 147 10.84 7.35 20.20
C ARG A 147 10.41 6.98 18.77
N VAL A 148 9.13 7.12 18.46
CA VAL A 148 8.61 6.85 17.12
C VAL A 148 8.61 8.14 16.31
N PRO A 149 8.97 8.13 15.01
CA PRO A 149 8.84 9.30 14.16
C PRO A 149 7.41 9.86 14.15
N VAL A 150 7.29 11.19 14.13
CA VAL A 150 6.01 11.91 14.14
C VAL A 150 5.81 12.68 12.85
N VAL A 151 4.64 12.55 12.23
CA VAL A 151 4.15 13.43 11.17
C VAL A 151 3.16 14.42 11.79
N VAL A 152 3.47 15.72 11.76
CA VAL A 152 2.57 16.78 12.22
C VAL A 152 1.83 17.36 11.02
N ALA A 153 0.51 17.16 10.99
CA ALA A 153 -0.39 17.59 9.91
C ALA A 153 -1.70 18.18 10.48
N GLY A 154 -1.57 18.99 11.53
CA GLY A 154 -2.66 19.76 12.14
C GLY A 154 -2.54 21.25 11.85
N ASN A 155 -3.24 22.06 12.66
CA ASN A 155 -3.32 23.52 12.58
C ASN A 155 -2.01 24.18 12.10
N ALA A 156 -2.07 24.89 10.97
CA ALA A 156 -0.93 25.54 10.34
C ALA A 156 -0.16 26.50 11.26
N ASP A 157 -0.85 27.26 12.11
CA ASP A 157 -0.24 28.27 12.98
C ASP A 157 0.55 27.62 14.13
N ALA A 158 0.09 26.45 14.59
CA ALA A 158 0.73 25.70 15.68
C ALA A 158 1.80 24.70 15.19
N ARG A 159 1.82 24.38 13.89
CA ARG A 159 2.64 23.31 13.32
C ARG A 159 4.14 23.49 13.55
N ALA A 160 4.64 24.72 13.40
CA ALA A 160 6.06 25.02 13.60
C ALA A 160 6.48 24.83 15.07
N ALA A 161 5.67 25.31 16.00
CA ALA A 161 5.91 25.15 17.44
C ALA A 161 5.80 23.67 17.87
N ALA A 162 4.79 22.94 17.39
CA ALA A 162 4.65 21.50 17.65
C ALA A 162 5.87 20.71 17.15
N LYS A 163 6.39 21.05 15.96
CA LYS A 163 7.62 20.46 15.42
C LYS A 163 8.82 20.71 16.33
N ALA A 164 9.01 21.96 16.78
CA ALA A 164 10.13 22.32 17.65
C ALA A 164 10.10 21.52 18.96
N ILE A 165 8.95 21.50 19.65
CA ILE A 165 8.75 20.75 20.91
C ILE A 165 9.17 19.27 20.77
N LEU A 166 8.75 18.62 19.68
CA LEU A 166 9.06 17.23 19.44
C LEU A 166 10.54 17.03 19.05
N ALA A 167 11.07 17.87 18.16
CA ALA A 167 12.45 17.77 17.68
C ALA A 167 13.47 18.00 18.80
N ASP A 168 13.22 18.97 19.70
CA ASP A 168 14.09 19.28 20.85
C ASP A 168 14.17 18.10 21.83
N SER A 169 13.18 17.21 21.84
CA SER A 169 13.19 15.96 22.61
C SER A 169 13.88 14.79 21.89
N GLY A 170 14.43 15.02 20.70
CA GLY A 170 15.11 14.01 19.88
C GLY A 170 14.17 13.10 19.08
N ILE A 171 12.90 13.47 18.94
CA ILE A 171 11.94 12.72 18.10
C ILE A 171 12.13 13.15 16.63
N PRO A 172 12.28 12.21 15.68
CA PRO A 172 12.27 12.55 14.26
C PRO A 172 10.90 13.11 13.85
N VAL A 173 10.86 14.33 13.31
CA VAL A 173 9.61 14.99 12.92
C VAL A 173 9.58 15.34 11.44
N SER A 174 8.49 15.00 10.77
CA SER A 174 8.11 15.53 9.45
C SER A 174 6.85 16.38 9.60
N THR A 175 6.72 17.43 8.80
CA THR A 175 5.52 18.28 8.76
C THR A 175 4.84 18.14 7.42
N ALA A 176 3.52 18.23 7.42
CA ALA A 176 2.70 18.33 6.22
C ALA A 176 1.61 19.38 6.42
N ASP A 177 0.96 19.78 5.32
CA ASP A 177 -0.25 20.61 5.41
C ASP A 177 -1.33 19.89 6.21
N ASN A 178 -2.24 20.69 6.77
CA ASN A 178 -3.28 20.18 7.64
C ASN A 178 -4.15 19.15 6.91
N VAL A 179 -4.44 18.02 7.56
CA VAL A 179 -5.34 16.99 7.02
C VAL A 179 -6.78 17.53 6.89
N LEU A 180 -7.18 18.42 7.78
CA LEU A 180 -8.50 19.03 7.80
C LEU A 180 -8.36 20.55 8.01
N PRO A 181 -7.89 21.30 6.99
CA PRO A 181 -7.64 22.73 7.11
C PRO A 181 -8.90 23.52 7.48
N ARG A 182 -10.08 23.06 7.05
CA ARG A 182 -11.39 23.63 7.39
C ARG A 182 -12.38 22.51 7.64
N ILE A 183 -13.41 22.78 8.44
CA ILE A 183 -14.49 21.80 8.68
C ILE A 183 -15.11 21.39 7.33
N GLY A 184 -15.21 20.07 7.11
CA GLY A 184 -15.75 19.50 5.87
C GLY A 184 -14.78 19.49 4.68
N VAL A 185 -13.57 20.05 4.81
CA VAL A 185 -12.57 20.09 3.73
C VAL A 185 -11.38 19.20 4.10
N LEU A 186 -11.29 18.04 3.46
CA LEU A 186 -10.18 17.09 3.65
C LEU A 186 -9.03 17.40 2.68
N ASN A 187 -7.80 17.49 3.18
CA ASN A 187 -6.58 17.62 2.39
C ASN A 187 -5.61 16.46 2.69
N PRO A 188 -5.86 15.25 2.13
CA PRO A 188 -5.15 14.05 2.53
C PRO A 188 -3.78 13.88 1.85
N GLY A 189 -3.53 14.56 0.72
CA GLY A 189 -2.34 14.36 -0.12
C GLY A 189 -1.01 14.59 0.63
N PRO A 190 -0.80 15.77 1.22
CA PRO A 190 0.45 16.11 1.91
C PRO A 190 0.80 15.16 3.06
N ALA A 191 -0.19 14.82 3.90
CA ALA A 191 0.01 13.90 5.01
C ALA A 191 0.31 12.48 4.54
N ARG A 192 -0.38 11.97 3.50
CA ARG A 192 -0.07 10.65 2.90
C ARG A 192 1.37 10.59 2.38
N ALA A 193 1.82 11.64 1.68
CA ALA A 193 3.19 11.72 1.18
C ALA A 193 4.21 11.72 2.33
N ALA A 194 3.97 12.49 3.40
CA ALA A 194 4.82 12.52 4.57
C ALA A 194 4.89 11.16 5.30
N ILE A 195 3.76 10.48 5.47
CA ILE A 195 3.69 9.13 6.06
C ILE A 195 4.53 8.14 5.24
N ARG A 196 4.37 8.13 3.91
CA ARG A 196 5.14 7.25 3.01
C ARG A 196 6.64 7.52 3.10
N GLN A 197 7.03 8.78 3.13
CA GLN A 197 8.42 9.21 3.27
C GLN A 197 9.04 8.77 4.61
N VAL A 198 8.29 8.89 5.70
CA VAL A 198 8.72 8.41 7.01
C VAL A 198 8.83 6.89 7.04
N PHE A 199 7.89 6.17 6.42
CA PHE A 199 7.94 4.71 6.29
C PHE A 199 9.21 4.25 5.55
N LEU A 200 9.51 4.85 4.40
CA LEU A 200 10.71 4.54 3.62
C LEU A 200 11.99 4.78 4.43
N ARG A 201 12.13 5.94 5.08
CA ARG A 201 13.37 6.31 5.80
C ARG A 201 13.57 5.56 7.11
N HIS A 202 12.51 5.40 7.90
CA HIS A 202 12.63 4.97 9.30
C HIS A 202 12.21 3.52 9.53
N VAL A 203 11.35 2.96 8.68
CA VAL A 203 10.89 1.58 8.81
C VAL A 203 11.64 0.69 7.82
N ILE A 204 11.58 1.01 6.52
CA ILE A 204 12.27 0.22 5.49
C ILE A 204 13.79 0.42 5.56
N GLY A 205 14.24 1.67 5.53
CA GLY A 205 15.65 2.03 5.65
C GLY A 205 16.19 2.00 7.08
N GLY A 206 15.35 1.68 8.07
CA GLY A 206 15.74 1.60 9.47
C GLY A 206 16.46 0.31 9.83
N LYS A 207 17.07 0.28 11.03
CA LYS A 207 17.80 -0.89 11.57
C LYS A 207 16.93 -2.12 11.86
N ARG A 208 15.61 -2.05 11.60
CA ARG A 208 14.65 -3.12 11.92
C ARG A 208 14.59 -4.20 10.85
N LEU A 209 14.88 -3.86 9.59
CA LEU A 209 14.84 -4.83 8.50
C LEU A 209 16.21 -5.40 8.16
N SER A 210 17.27 -4.60 8.31
CA SER A 210 18.65 -5.04 8.10
C SER A 210 19.58 -4.40 9.13
N ARG A 211 20.65 -5.10 9.49
CA ARG A 211 21.63 -4.64 10.49
C ARG A 211 22.53 -3.51 9.96
N GLY A 212 22.66 -3.37 8.63
CA GLY A 212 23.53 -2.40 7.96
C GLY A 212 22.81 -1.44 7.01
N THR A 213 23.57 -0.62 6.29
CA THR A 213 23.05 0.36 5.32
C THR A 213 22.84 -0.21 3.92
N ARG A 214 23.36 -1.42 3.64
CA ARG A 214 23.29 -2.06 2.31
C ARG A 214 21.85 -2.12 1.78
N PHE A 215 20.92 -2.61 2.60
CA PHE A 215 19.53 -2.72 2.16
C PHE A 215 18.94 -1.35 1.78
N ALA A 216 19.10 -0.36 2.66
CA ALA A 216 18.65 1.01 2.41
C ALA A 216 19.27 1.62 1.14
N SER A 217 20.53 1.31 0.83
CA SER A 217 21.19 1.78 -0.40
C SER A 217 20.73 1.06 -1.67
N LEU A 218 20.17 -0.15 -1.56
CA LEU A 218 19.66 -0.92 -2.70
C LEU A 218 18.22 -0.53 -3.06
N VAL A 219 17.41 -0.14 -2.08
CA VAL A 219 15.99 0.17 -2.28
C VAL A 219 15.83 1.48 -3.07
N ARG A 220 15.33 1.36 -4.30
CA ARG A 220 15.06 2.46 -5.23
C ARG A 220 13.72 3.14 -4.96
N GLY A 221 12.78 2.44 -4.34
CA GLY A 221 11.45 2.96 -4.06
C GLY A 221 10.56 1.98 -3.31
N ALA A 222 9.39 2.47 -2.88
CA ALA A 222 8.35 1.61 -2.32
C ALA A 222 7.76 0.74 -3.43
N THR A 223 7.47 -0.54 -3.16
CA THR A 223 6.85 -1.46 -4.15
C THR A 223 5.63 -0.84 -4.83
N PRO A 224 4.69 -0.18 -4.12
CA PRO A 224 3.54 0.40 -4.80
C PRO A 224 3.88 1.55 -5.76
N ASP A 225 4.92 2.34 -5.49
CA ASP A 225 5.35 3.41 -6.39
C ASP A 225 5.95 2.84 -7.67
N VAL A 226 6.75 1.79 -7.53
CA VAL A 226 7.36 1.05 -8.64
C VAL A 226 6.31 0.34 -9.49
N VAL A 227 5.36 -0.36 -8.87
CA VAL A 227 4.26 -1.02 -9.60
C VAL A 227 3.43 0.02 -10.36
N LEU A 228 3.16 1.19 -9.78
CA LEU A 228 2.46 2.27 -10.48
C LEU A 228 3.23 2.69 -11.74
N THR A 229 4.55 2.82 -11.69
CA THR A 229 5.37 3.11 -12.88
C THR A 229 5.22 2.03 -13.96
N GLY A 230 5.22 0.74 -13.59
CA GLY A 230 4.99 -0.35 -14.55
C GLY A 230 3.58 -0.34 -15.14
N VAL A 231 2.57 0.01 -14.33
CA VAL A 231 1.17 0.16 -14.76
C VAL A 231 1.00 1.34 -15.72
N GLU A 232 1.64 2.48 -15.44
CA GLU A 232 1.65 3.64 -16.33
C GLU A 232 2.26 3.31 -17.69
N LEU A 233 3.39 2.60 -17.70
CA LEU A 233 4.05 2.16 -18.94
C LEU A 233 3.15 1.24 -19.79
N LEU A 234 2.43 0.31 -19.14
CA LEU A 234 1.47 -0.57 -19.81
C LEU A 234 0.28 0.20 -20.39
N ALA A 235 -0.27 1.14 -19.62
CA ALA A 235 -1.41 1.95 -20.05
C ALA A 235 -1.04 2.85 -21.24
N ASP A 236 0.11 3.54 -21.18
CA ASP A 236 0.60 4.41 -22.24
C ASP A 236 0.81 3.63 -23.56
N GLN A 237 1.19 2.35 -23.49
CA GLN A 237 1.35 1.50 -24.67
C GLN A 237 0.03 0.94 -25.22
N THR A 238 -0.87 0.52 -24.34
CA THR A 238 -2.14 -0.11 -24.75
C THR A 238 -3.19 0.92 -25.15
N GLY A 239 -3.03 2.19 -24.74
CA GLY A 239 -4.04 3.23 -24.91
C GLY A 239 -5.38 2.84 -24.27
N THR A 240 -5.34 1.98 -23.25
CA THR A 240 -6.51 1.32 -22.68
C THR A 240 -6.65 1.68 -21.21
N ASP A 241 -7.85 2.10 -20.83
CA ASP A 241 -8.21 2.32 -19.43
C ASP A 241 -8.15 1.01 -18.66
N LEU A 242 -7.33 1.00 -17.61
CA LEU A 242 -7.03 -0.21 -16.87
C LEU A 242 -7.05 0.03 -15.36
N VAL A 243 -7.37 -1.04 -14.64
CA VAL A 243 -7.25 -1.14 -13.19
C VAL A 243 -6.35 -2.33 -12.84
N VAL A 244 -5.49 -2.16 -11.85
CA VAL A 244 -4.74 -3.26 -11.24
C VAL A 244 -5.17 -3.44 -9.80
N LEU A 245 -5.47 -4.69 -9.41
CA LEU A 245 -5.73 -5.12 -8.05
C LEU A 245 -4.55 -5.97 -7.57
N ASP A 246 -3.67 -5.43 -6.74
CA ASP A 246 -2.56 -6.18 -6.13
C ASP A 246 -2.91 -6.55 -4.69
N ILE A 247 -3.21 -7.83 -4.46
CA ILE A 247 -3.65 -8.36 -3.16
C ILE A 247 -2.45 -8.96 -2.42
N GLY A 248 -1.92 -8.17 -1.48
CA GLY A 248 -0.78 -8.53 -0.65
C GLY A 248 -1.17 -9.16 0.70
N GLY A 249 -0.14 -9.60 1.44
CA GLY A 249 -0.31 -10.07 2.81
C GLY A 249 -0.66 -8.94 3.79
N ALA A 250 -0.23 -7.71 3.51
CA ALA A 250 -0.44 -6.55 4.38
C ALA A 250 -1.44 -5.52 3.84
N THR A 251 -1.45 -5.30 2.53
CA THR A 251 -2.29 -4.29 1.88
C THR A 251 -2.98 -4.90 0.65
N THR A 252 -4.06 -4.24 0.22
CA THR A 252 -4.57 -4.40 -1.15
C THR A 252 -4.42 -3.06 -1.84
N ASP A 253 -3.74 -3.06 -2.98
CA ASP A 253 -3.46 -1.85 -3.73
C ASP A 253 -4.32 -1.83 -4.99
N VAL A 254 -4.95 -0.68 -5.26
CA VAL A 254 -5.73 -0.44 -6.48
C VAL A 254 -5.04 0.65 -7.28
N TYR A 255 -4.61 0.32 -8.49
CA TYR A 255 -4.04 1.24 -9.45
C TYR A 255 -5.06 1.50 -10.54
N SER A 256 -5.19 2.74 -11.01
CA SER A 256 -5.98 3.07 -12.18
C SER A 256 -5.25 4.03 -13.09
N VAL A 257 -5.35 3.78 -14.39
CA VAL A 257 -5.00 4.73 -15.45
C VAL A 257 -6.25 4.89 -16.30
N LEU A 258 -6.82 6.09 -16.28
CA LEU A 258 -8.11 6.41 -16.89
C LEU A 258 -7.91 7.55 -17.89
N THR A 259 -8.31 7.35 -19.13
CA THR A 259 -8.24 8.38 -20.16
C THR A 259 -9.26 9.47 -19.83
N PRO A 260 -8.87 10.76 -19.78
CA PRO A 260 -9.82 11.84 -19.54
C PRO A 260 -10.90 11.88 -20.62
N ALA A 261 -12.17 11.97 -20.24
CA ALA A 261 -13.28 12.10 -21.18
C ALA A 261 -13.52 13.59 -21.59
N GLY A 262 -13.59 13.88 -22.90
CA GLY A 262 -14.03 15.16 -23.48
C GLY A 262 -12.92 16.12 -24.00
N GLU A 263 -13.31 17.21 -24.69
CA GLU A 263 -12.44 18.29 -25.25
C GLU A 263 -11.74 19.17 -24.20
N GLN A 264 -11.86 18.86 -22.91
CA GLN A 264 -11.18 19.62 -21.87
C GLN A 264 -9.72 19.19 -21.84
N ALA A 265 -8.85 20.04 -22.43
CA ALA A 265 -7.41 19.95 -22.23
C ALA A 265 -7.10 19.66 -20.76
N PRO A 266 -6.10 18.79 -20.45
CA PRO A 266 -5.84 18.36 -19.10
C PRO A 266 -5.62 19.57 -18.20
N VAL A 267 -6.58 19.85 -17.33
CA VAL A 267 -6.38 20.78 -16.22
C VAL A 267 -5.28 20.16 -15.38
N ALA A 268 -4.16 20.88 -15.26
CA ALA A 268 -3.03 20.50 -14.43
C ALA A 268 -3.56 20.06 -13.04
N GLY A 269 -3.46 18.77 -12.74
CA GLY A 269 -3.92 18.21 -11.45
C GLY A 269 -5.01 17.14 -11.53
N THR A 270 -5.67 16.92 -12.67
CA THR A 270 -6.55 15.75 -12.84
C THR A 270 -5.65 14.53 -13.09
N LEU A 271 -5.24 13.86 -12.01
CA LEU A 271 -4.34 12.70 -12.03
C LEU A 271 -5.05 11.50 -12.68
N TRP A 272 -5.07 11.45 -14.02
CA TRP A 272 -5.51 10.30 -14.83
C TRP A 272 -4.88 8.98 -14.38
N ARG A 273 -3.69 9.05 -13.78
CA ARG A 273 -2.97 7.95 -13.11
C ARG A 273 -3.13 8.07 -11.60
N THR A 274 -3.61 7.04 -10.92
CA THR A 274 -3.82 7.10 -9.46
C THR A 274 -3.64 5.74 -8.82
N ARG A 275 -3.33 5.76 -7.53
CA ARG A 275 -3.27 4.57 -6.68
C ARG A 275 -3.98 4.82 -5.35
N THR A 276 -4.66 3.80 -4.86
CA THR A 276 -5.07 3.67 -3.46
C THR A 276 -4.36 2.48 -2.84
N VAL A 277 -3.83 2.64 -1.63
CA VAL A 277 -3.14 1.57 -0.89
C VAL A 277 -3.96 1.34 0.38
N GLU A 278 -4.61 0.19 0.50
CA GLU A 278 -5.54 -0.10 1.60
C GLU A 278 -4.83 -0.90 2.70
N GLY A 279 -4.36 -0.19 3.74
CA GLY A 279 -3.54 -0.76 4.82
C GLY A 279 -4.26 -1.76 5.75
N ASP A 280 -5.59 -1.77 5.72
CA ASP A 280 -6.46 -2.68 6.47
C ASP A 280 -6.90 -3.91 5.67
N LEU A 281 -6.53 -4.02 4.38
CA LEU A 281 -7.03 -5.06 3.47
C LEU A 281 -5.94 -6.04 3.03
N GLY A 282 -5.22 -6.68 3.96
CA GLY A 282 -4.21 -7.69 3.66
C GLY A 282 -4.65 -9.09 4.06
N VAL A 283 -4.33 -10.13 3.29
CA VAL A 283 -4.77 -11.52 3.58
C VAL A 283 -3.95 -12.23 4.68
N ARG A 284 -2.98 -11.54 5.28
CA ARG A 284 -2.13 -12.01 6.39
C ARG A 284 -2.08 -11.00 7.53
N TRP A 285 -1.11 -10.07 7.50
CA TRP A 285 -0.84 -9.07 8.53
C TRP A 285 -2.06 -8.24 8.94
N SER A 286 -2.93 -7.93 7.97
CA SER A 286 -4.14 -7.11 8.15
C SER A 286 -5.43 -7.92 7.95
N ALA A 287 -5.39 -9.25 8.06
CA ALA A 287 -6.54 -10.11 7.75
C ALA A 287 -7.77 -9.81 8.61
N THR A 288 -7.58 -9.35 9.85
CA THR A 288 -8.70 -8.93 10.70
C THR A 288 -9.40 -7.68 10.17
N GLY A 289 -8.64 -6.76 9.57
CA GLY A 289 -9.17 -5.54 8.96
C GLY A 289 -10.06 -5.83 7.76
N VAL A 290 -9.76 -6.90 6.99
CA VAL A 290 -10.64 -7.37 5.91
C VAL A 290 -12.04 -7.71 6.44
N ILE A 291 -12.13 -8.38 7.59
CA ILE A 291 -13.42 -8.75 8.20
C ILE A 291 -14.16 -7.54 8.72
N GLU A 292 -13.47 -6.64 9.42
CA GLU A 292 -14.02 -5.38 9.93
C GLU A 292 -14.58 -4.53 8.78
N ALA A 293 -13.82 -4.40 7.70
CA ALA A 293 -14.21 -3.63 6.53
C ALA A 293 -15.37 -4.30 5.76
N ALA A 294 -15.35 -5.62 5.61
CA ALA A 294 -16.44 -6.36 4.97
C ALA A 294 -17.77 -6.22 5.73
N LEU A 295 -17.74 -6.26 7.07
CA LEU A 295 -18.92 -5.99 7.90
C LEU A 295 -19.42 -4.55 7.72
N ALA A 296 -18.52 -3.57 7.74
CA ALA A 296 -18.87 -2.16 7.56
C ALA A 296 -19.47 -1.86 6.18
N GLU A 297 -19.06 -2.63 5.17
CA GLU A 297 -19.53 -2.53 3.79
C GLU A 297 -20.76 -3.43 3.50
N GLY A 298 -21.27 -4.15 4.50
CA GLY A 298 -22.43 -5.04 4.35
C GLY A 298 -22.19 -6.25 3.45
N LEU A 299 -20.93 -6.66 3.25
CA LEU A 299 -20.54 -7.85 2.48
C LEU A 299 -20.63 -9.15 3.30
N LEU A 300 -20.73 -9.02 4.62
CA LEU A 300 -20.92 -10.10 5.56
C LEU A 300 -21.96 -9.68 6.61
N ASP A 301 -22.75 -10.65 7.05
CA ASP A 301 -23.47 -10.54 8.31
C ASP A 301 -22.60 -11.06 9.50
N PRO A 302 -22.99 -10.80 10.76
CA PRO A 302 -22.23 -11.25 11.92
C PRO A 302 -22.03 -12.78 12.01
N ALA A 303 -22.98 -13.58 11.53
CA ALA A 303 -22.91 -15.04 11.57
C ALA A 303 -21.89 -15.58 10.56
N GLN A 304 -21.85 -14.99 9.36
CA GLN A 304 -20.86 -15.28 8.32
C GLN A 304 -19.46 -14.80 8.72
N ALA A 305 -19.37 -13.67 9.42
CA ALA A 305 -18.10 -13.08 9.83
C ALA A 305 -17.42 -13.87 10.95
N ALA A 306 -18.16 -14.49 11.87
CA ALA A 306 -17.60 -15.19 13.03
C ALA A 306 -16.53 -16.28 12.69
N PRO A 307 -16.78 -17.26 11.79
CA PRO A 307 -15.77 -18.25 11.43
C PRO A 307 -14.57 -17.62 10.69
N LEU A 308 -14.82 -16.65 9.81
CA LEU A 308 -13.76 -15.94 9.07
C LEU A 308 -12.89 -15.09 10.01
N ALA A 309 -13.46 -14.49 11.04
CA ALA A 309 -12.73 -13.70 12.04
C ALA A 309 -11.74 -14.56 12.84
N ALA A 310 -12.09 -15.80 13.16
CA ALA A 310 -11.16 -16.73 13.81
C ALA A 310 -9.97 -17.07 12.89
N ALA A 311 -10.25 -17.37 11.61
CA ALA A 311 -9.22 -17.69 10.63
C ALA A 311 -8.33 -16.47 10.28
N ALA A 312 -8.91 -15.28 10.21
CA ALA A 312 -8.20 -14.01 10.03
C ALA A 312 -7.26 -13.71 11.21
N ARG A 313 -7.71 -13.94 12.46
CA ARG A 313 -6.84 -13.79 13.64
C ARG A 313 -5.64 -14.72 13.61
N ARG A 314 -5.81 -15.97 13.17
CA ARG A 314 -4.70 -16.92 12.99
C ARG A 314 -3.67 -16.40 11.99
N ARG A 315 -4.12 -15.94 10.82
CA ARG A 315 -3.25 -15.36 9.76
C ARG A 315 -2.55 -14.07 10.17
N ALA A 316 -3.19 -13.25 10.99
CA ALA A 316 -2.59 -12.02 11.52
C ALA A 316 -1.57 -12.31 12.64
N ALA A 317 -1.77 -13.39 13.41
CA ALA A 317 -0.83 -13.84 14.44
C ALA A 317 0.38 -14.58 13.86
N ASP A 318 0.18 -15.31 12.76
CA ASP A 318 1.23 -15.99 12.00
C ASP A 318 1.15 -15.62 10.50
N PRO A 319 1.80 -14.51 10.09
CA PRO A 319 1.79 -14.07 8.70
C PRO A 319 2.47 -15.02 7.71
N ASP A 320 3.27 -15.97 8.21
CA ASP A 320 3.93 -17.00 7.40
C ASP A 320 3.01 -18.20 7.12
N LEU A 321 1.82 -18.24 7.76
CA LEU A 321 0.84 -19.28 7.55
C LEU A 321 0.41 -19.32 6.08
N LEU A 322 0.69 -20.44 5.43
CA LEU A 322 0.21 -20.78 4.10
C LEU A 322 -0.91 -21.82 4.21
N PRO A 323 -1.84 -21.84 3.25
CA PRO A 323 -2.92 -22.80 3.27
C PRO A 323 -2.39 -24.22 3.01
N GLY A 324 -2.47 -25.09 4.02
CA GLY A 324 -1.99 -26.48 3.95
C GLY A 324 -2.98 -27.44 3.29
N ASP A 325 -4.26 -27.09 3.26
CA ASP A 325 -5.34 -27.91 2.69
C ASP A 325 -6.34 -27.04 1.90
N GLU A 326 -7.37 -27.70 1.35
CA GLU A 326 -8.39 -27.02 0.55
C GLU A 326 -9.23 -26.05 1.38
N ALA A 327 -9.55 -26.39 2.64
CA ALA A 327 -10.35 -25.52 3.49
C ALA A 327 -9.62 -24.19 3.78
N GLU A 328 -8.32 -24.24 4.07
CA GLU A 328 -7.50 -23.04 4.26
C GLU A 328 -7.34 -22.25 2.95
N ARG A 329 -7.28 -22.90 1.78
CA ARG A 329 -7.29 -22.22 0.47
C ARG A 329 -8.61 -21.49 0.22
N GLN A 330 -9.74 -22.09 0.60
CA GLN A 330 -11.06 -21.48 0.49
C GLN A 330 -11.20 -20.24 1.39
N VAL A 331 -10.62 -20.29 2.61
CA VAL A 331 -10.56 -19.13 3.49
C VAL A 331 -9.70 -18.01 2.88
N ASP A 332 -8.53 -18.34 2.33
CA ASP A 332 -7.67 -17.35 1.67
C ASP A 332 -8.36 -16.68 0.48
N ALA A 333 -9.01 -17.48 -0.37
CA ALA A 333 -9.80 -16.97 -1.49
C ALA A 333 -10.93 -16.05 -0.99
N ARG A 334 -11.65 -16.45 0.06
CA ARG A 334 -12.73 -15.63 0.63
C ARG A 334 -12.24 -14.31 1.22
N LEU A 335 -11.09 -14.32 1.91
CA LEU A 335 -10.47 -13.07 2.39
C LEU A 335 -10.03 -12.18 1.23
N ALA A 336 -9.46 -12.76 0.17
CA ALA A 336 -9.04 -12.02 -1.01
C ALA A 336 -10.22 -11.41 -1.78
N GLU A 337 -11.33 -12.13 -1.94
CA GLU A 337 -12.57 -11.59 -2.52
C GLU A 337 -13.04 -10.36 -1.76
N LEU A 338 -13.16 -10.47 -0.43
CA LEU A 338 -13.63 -9.38 0.41
C LEU A 338 -12.67 -8.18 0.34
N ALA A 339 -11.36 -8.43 0.41
CA ALA A 339 -10.35 -7.39 0.28
C ALA A 339 -10.44 -6.69 -1.08
N ALA A 340 -10.53 -7.44 -2.18
CA ALA A 340 -10.65 -6.91 -3.53
C ALA A 340 -11.93 -6.08 -3.72
N THR A 341 -13.08 -6.59 -3.27
CA THR A 341 -14.37 -5.88 -3.36
C THR A 341 -14.36 -4.59 -2.56
N VAL A 342 -13.88 -4.61 -1.31
CA VAL A 342 -13.80 -3.39 -0.50
C VAL A 342 -12.81 -2.39 -1.09
N ALA A 343 -11.63 -2.84 -1.52
CA ALA A 343 -10.62 -1.96 -2.10
C ALA A 343 -11.13 -1.28 -3.37
N LEU A 344 -11.77 -2.05 -4.27
CA LEU A 344 -12.31 -1.50 -5.50
C LEU A 344 -13.50 -0.58 -5.27
N ARG A 345 -14.39 -0.88 -4.30
CA ARG A 345 -15.45 0.05 -3.84
C ARG A 345 -14.87 1.39 -3.41
N ARG A 346 -13.88 1.38 -2.53
CA ARG A 346 -13.25 2.60 -1.99
C ARG A 346 -12.58 3.41 -3.10
N HIS A 347 -11.91 2.74 -4.04
CA HIS A 347 -11.29 3.39 -5.19
C HIS A 347 -12.33 3.96 -6.17
N GLY A 348 -13.34 3.18 -6.56
CA GLY A 348 -14.39 3.56 -7.51
C GLY A 348 -15.36 4.63 -6.99
N ARG A 349 -15.49 4.84 -5.68
CA ARG A 349 -16.23 5.99 -5.15
C ARG A 349 -15.54 7.33 -5.41
N GLN A 350 -14.24 7.31 -5.71
CA GLN A 350 -13.45 8.51 -6.03
C GLN A 350 -13.21 8.67 -7.54
N ARG A 351 -13.57 7.67 -8.35
CA ARG A 351 -13.17 7.52 -9.76
C ARG A 351 -14.23 6.80 -10.57
N ASP A 352 -14.53 7.28 -11.76
CA ASP A 352 -15.41 6.54 -12.66
C ASP A 352 -14.63 5.41 -13.35
N LEU A 353 -14.96 4.16 -13.03
CA LEU A 353 -14.29 2.99 -13.60
C LEU A 353 -15.10 2.32 -14.71
N ARG A 354 -16.23 2.91 -15.15
CA ARG A 354 -17.14 2.28 -16.11
C ARG A 354 -16.51 1.96 -17.46
N ASP A 355 -15.57 2.80 -17.89
CA ASP A 355 -14.88 2.70 -19.17
C ASP A 355 -13.60 1.86 -19.09
N VAL A 356 -13.23 1.37 -17.90
CA VAL A 356 -12.11 0.43 -17.73
C VAL A 356 -12.38 -0.83 -18.55
N ARG A 357 -11.39 -1.22 -19.36
CA ARG A 357 -11.46 -2.38 -20.26
C ARG A 357 -10.54 -3.51 -19.86
N LEU A 358 -9.57 -3.24 -18.99
CA LEU A 358 -8.62 -4.23 -18.50
C LEU A 358 -8.55 -4.18 -16.97
N VAL A 359 -8.74 -5.34 -16.34
CA VAL A 359 -8.53 -5.54 -14.91
C VAL A 359 -7.40 -6.54 -14.73
N ILE A 360 -6.31 -6.14 -14.11
CA ILE A 360 -5.16 -7.00 -13.86
C ILE A 360 -5.12 -7.35 -12.38
N GLY A 361 -5.22 -8.64 -12.08
CA GLY A 361 -4.98 -9.15 -10.74
C GLY A 361 -3.51 -9.46 -10.51
N SER A 362 -2.96 -9.05 -9.37
CA SER A 362 -1.61 -9.41 -8.92
C SER A 362 -1.60 -9.79 -7.43
N GLY A 363 -0.48 -10.35 -6.98
CA GLY A 363 -0.32 -10.81 -5.60
C GLY A 363 -0.47 -12.32 -5.42
N GLY A 364 0.02 -12.84 -4.29
CA GLY A 364 0.23 -14.28 -4.09
C GLY A 364 -1.03 -15.13 -4.17
N VAL A 365 -2.15 -14.62 -3.63
CA VAL A 365 -3.43 -15.34 -3.61
C VAL A 365 -4.05 -15.50 -5.00
N LEU A 366 -3.76 -14.57 -5.92
CA LEU A 366 -4.18 -14.64 -7.31
C LEU A 366 -3.23 -15.51 -8.14
N ARG A 367 -1.92 -15.41 -7.90
CA ARG A 367 -0.91 -16.18 -8.65
C ARG A 367 -0.93 -17.69 -8.34
N HIS A 368 -1.29 -18.06 -7.12
CA HIS A 368 -1.23 -19.45 -6.63
C HIS A 368 -2.60 -20.00 -6.19
N GLY A 369 -3.70 -19.30 -6.49
CA GLY A 369 -5.03 -19.63 -5.99
C GLY A 369 -6.13 -19.47 -7.03
N SER A 370 -7.35 -19.25 -6.55
CA SER A 370 -8.56 -19.16 -7.37
C SER A 370 -8.76 -17.76 -7.96
N ALA A 371 -7.88 -17.37 -8.88
CA ALA A 371 -7.87 -16.01 -9.44
C ALA A 371 -9.20 -15.57 -10.04
N ASP A 372 -9.79 -16.41 -10.88
CA ASP A 372 -11.04 -16.08 -11.59
C ASP A 372 -12.16 -15.75 -10.61
N ARG A 373 -12.26 -16.52 -9.53
CA ARG A 373 -13.24 -16.30 -8.47
C ARG A 373 -13.00 -14.99 -7.71
N VAL A 374 -11.75 -14.73 -7.34
CA VAL A 374 -11.37 -13.53 -6.57
C VAL A 374 -11.57 -12.26 -7.41
N LEU A 375 -11.26 -12.28 -8.70
CA LEU A 375 -11.44 -11.13 -9.60
C LEU A 375 -12.89 -10.94 -10.05
N ALA A 376 -13.69 -12.02 -10.16
CA ALA A 376 -15.11 -11.91 -10.49
C ALA A 376 -15.94 -11.25 -9.39
N ALA A 377 -15.59 -11.46 -8.12
CA ALA A 377 -16.31 -10.91 -6.97
C ALA A 377 -16.44 -9.37 -7.00
N PRO A 378 -15.35 -8.57 -7.14
CA PRO A 378 -15.47 -7.12 -7.25
C PRO A 378 -16.17 -6.66 -8.53
N LEU A 379 -16.05 -7.40 -9.65
CA LEU A 379 -16.64 -6.99 -10.94
C LEU A 379 -18.15 -7.26 -11.06
N SER A 380 -18.71 -8.04 -10.13
CA SER A 380 -20.15 -8.34 -10.04
C SER A 380 -20.83 -7.61 -8.87
N ASP A 381 -20.12 -6.73 -8.16
CA ASP A 381 -20.61 -6.03 -6.98
C ASP A 381 -21.48 -4.80 -7.32
N HIS A 382 -22.68 -5.03 -7.83
CA HIS A 382 -23.62 -3.95 -8.14
C HIS A 382 -24.19 -3.25 -6.88
N ALA A 383 -24.04 -3.85 -5.70
CA ALA A 383 -24.58 -3.32 -4.44
C ALA A 383 -23.69 -2.25 -3.79
N GLY A 384 -22.42 -2.10 -4.21
CA GLY A 384 -21.45 -1.24 -3.54
C GLY A 384 -21.59 0.26 -3.77
N GLY A 385 -22.48 0.69 -4.68
CA GLY A 385 -22.74 2.11 -4.97
C GLY A 385 -21.55 2.82 -5.63
N TRP A 386 -20.83 2.15 -6.52
CA TRP A 386 -19.69 2.71 -7.26
C TRP A 386 -19.77 2.34 -8.76
N PRO A 387 -19.12 3.11 -9.66
CA PRO A 387 -19.21 2.87 -11.09
C PRO A 387 -18.33 1.68 -11.50
N LEU A 388 -18.92 0.49 -11.63
CA LEU A 388 -18.20 -0.74 -12.02
C LEU A 388 -17.78 -0.74 -13.49
N PRO A 389 -16.64 -1.37 -13.85
CA PRO A 389 -16.29 -1.64 -15.23
C PRO A 389 -17.39 -2.43 -15.94
N ARG A 390 -17.86 -1.95 -17.09
CA ARG A 390 -18.98 -2.60 -17.82
C ARG A 390 -18.55 -3.75 -18.72
N ALA A 391 -17.33 -3.70 -19.25
CA ALA A 391 -16.86 -4.63 -20.28
C ALA A 391 -15.35 -4.91 -20.13
N ALA A 392 -14.89 -5.02 -18.88
CA ALA A 392 -13.50 -5.30 -18.59
C ALA A 392 -13.16 -6.77 -18.77
N ILE A 393 -12.00 -7.03 -19.34
CA ILE A 393 -11.37 -8.36 -19.36
C ILE A 393 -10.49 -8.46 -18.11
N ALA A 394 -10.71 -9.50 -17.31
CA ALA A 394 -9.89 -9.79 -16.14
C ALA A 394 -8.73 -10.74 -16.51
N VAL A 395 -7.52 -10.37 -16.12
CA VAL A 395 -6.29 -11.14 -16.37
C VAL A 395 -5.43 -11.16 -15.10
N VAL A 396 -4.44 -12.04 -15.04
CA VAL A 396 -3.58 -12.18 -13.86
C VAL A 396 -2.12 -12.00 -14.27
N ASP A 397 -1.40 -11.16 -13.53
CA ASP A 397 0.05 -11.07 -13.59
C ASP A 397 0.69 -12.28 -12.90
N ARG A 398 0.70 -13.42 -13.61
CA ARG A 398 1.17 -14.71 -13.07
C ARG A 398 2.66 -14.69 -12.73
N ASP A 399 3.44 -13.98 -13.50
CA ASP A 399 4.90 -13.89 -13.37
C ASP A 399 5.37 -12.69 -12.53
N TYR A 400 4.44 -11.87 -12.03
CA TYR A 400 4.73 -10.67 -11.23
C TYR A 400 5.63 -9.67 -11.98
N VAL A 401 5.35 -9.42 -13.27
CA VAL A 401 6.20 -8.58 -14.13
C VAL A 401 5.96 -7.08 -13.97
N LEU A 402 4.85 -6.65 -13.34
CA LEU A 402 4.56 -5.22 -13.15
C LEU A 402 5.64 -4.50 -12.32
N ALA A 403 6.11 -5.13 -11.24
CA ALA A 403 7.17 -4.54 -10.40
C ALA A 403 8.55 -4.51 -11.10
N PRO A 404 9.03 -5.61 -11.73
CA PRO A 404 10.24 -5.58 -12.58
C PRO A 404 10.18 -4.55 -13.70
N ALA A 405 9.06 -4.45 -14.42
CA ALA A 405 8.90 -3.45 -15.47
C ALA A 405 9.01 -2.02 -14.89
N GLY A 406 8.37 -1.76 -13.75
CA GLY A 406 8.48 -0.49 -13.05
C GLY A 406 9.91 -0.15 -12.56
N LEU A 407 10.68 -1.16 -12.13
CA LEU A 407 12.08 -0.98 -11.72
C LEU A 407 12.99 -0.64 -12.91
N LEU A 408 12.71 -1.22 -14.08
CA LEU A 408 13.50 -1.04 -15.29
C LEU A 408 13.11 0.22 -16.07
N ALA A 409 11.84 0.64 -16.02
CA ALA A 409 11.30 1.73 -16.84
C ALA A 409 12.13 3.04 -16.84
N PRO A 410 12.73 3.50 -15.71
CA PRO A 410 13.54 4.72 -15.72
C PRO A 410 14.83 4.62 -16.55
N GLU A 411 15.42 3.43 -16.66
CA GLU A 411 16.73 3.21 -17.31
C GLU A 411 16.63 2.44 -18.64
N TYR A 412 15.64 1.53 -18.74
CA TYR A 412 15.43 0.63 -19.87
C TYR A 412 13.93 0.55 -20.24
N PRO A 413 13.32 1.65 -20.69
CA PRO A 413 11.88 1.71 -20.98
C PRO A 413 11.45 0.70 -22.06
N ASP A 414 12.27 0.48 -23.10
CA ASP A 414 11.96 -0.48 -24.17
C ASP A 414 11.97 -1.92 -23.67
N ALA A 415 12.95 -2.28 -22.84
CA ALA A 415 13.03 -3.61 -22.23
C ALA A 415 11.88 -3.87 -21.25
N ALA A 416 11.55 -2.86 -20.43
CA ALA A 416 10.42 -2.92 -19.51
C ALA A 416 9.10 -3.12 -20.26
N LEU A 417 8.92 -2.43 -21.38
CA LEU A 417 7.71 -2.55 -22.19
C LEU A 417 7.63 -3.90 -22.91
N ALA A 418 8.74 -4.38 -23.48
CA ALA A 418 8.82 -5.71 -24.08
C ALA A 418 8.53 -6.82 -23.05
N LEU A 419 9.00 -6.67 -21.81
CA LEU A 419 8.72 -7.59 -20.71
C LEU A 419 7.21 -7.69 -20.44
N LEU A 420 6.54 -6.54 -20.31
CA LEU A 420 5.09 -6.47 -20.10
C LEU A 420 4.35 -7.15 -21.26
N ARG A 421 4.68 -6.84 -22.51
CA ARG A 421 4.07 -7.45 -23.70
C ARG A 421 4.25 -8.97 -23.78
N SER A 422 5.37 -9.47 -23.27
CA SER A 422 5.69 -10.90 -23.33
C SER A 422 4.88 -11.74 -22.33
N ARG A 423 4.40 -11.13 -21.24
CA ARG A 423 3.76 -11.85 -20.11
C ARG A 423 2.33 -11.41 -19.80
N LEU A 424 1.94 -10.21 -20.19
CA LEU A 424 0.56 -9.72 -20.04
C LEU A 424 -0.11 -9.71 -21.42
N PRO A 425 -1.39 -10.11 -21.51
CA PRO A 425 -2.09 -10.15 -22.78
C PRO A 425 -2.24 -8.76 -23.37
N ASN A 426 -2.06 -8.64 -24.70
CA ASN A 426 -2.48 -7.47 -25.44
C ASN A 426 -4.01 -7.40 -25.42
N VAL A 427 -4.57 -6.45 -24.70
CA VAL A 427 -5.99 -6.11 -24.86
C VAL A 427 -6.11 -5.24 -26.11
N PRO A 428 -7.01 -5.55 -27.07
CA PRO A 428 -7.16 -4.74 -28.26
C PRO A 428 -7.46 -3.28 -27.88
N ALA A 429 -6.68 -2.35 -28.43
CA ALA A 429 -7.07 -0.94 -28.44
C ALA A 429 -8.40 -0.84 -29.20
N ILE A 430 -9.40 -0.15 -28.63
CA ILE A 430 -10.67 0.03 -29.30
C ILE A 430 -10.45 1.03 -30.44
N SER A 431 -10.71 0.61 -31.68
CA SER A 431 -10.93 1.55 -32.78
C SER A 431 -12.09 2.46 -32.38
N GLN A 432 -11.83 3.77 -32.35
CA GLN A 432 -12.79 4.81 -31.95
C GLN A 432 -14.14 4.69 -32.67
#